data_AF-A0A9P8F058-F1
#
_entry.id   AF-A0A9P8F058-F1
#
_cell.length_a   1.000
_cell.length_b   1.000
_cell.length_c   1.000
_cell.angle_alpha   90.00
_cell.angle_beta   90.00
_cell.angle_gamma   90.00
#
_symmetry.space_group_name_H-M   'P 1'
#
loop_
_entity.id
_entity.type
_entity.pdbx_description
1 polymer ?
#
loop_
_entity_poly.entity_id
_entity_poly.type
_entity_poly.pdbx_seq_one_letter_code
_entity_poly.pdbx_strand_id
1 'polypeptide(L)'
;MGAERKLTIEVQPEIAKPSDLTRGTPGHAIPESPPEMVGIDTLTAELESHLAHSSSILLTGGLGSGKTSLAHLLANKLRREHLYNITYFSCRTLVTDETRVSTIRETLQRVFGAGAWGARLGGRALVILDDIDKLCPVETELQVGNDNGRSRQVSELLCSIAKQHCSRDTGVVLLATAQAKESVNNVVIGGHVVRDILTLKAPNKDGRRKVLELLVRQKDAEKPKHSRSHSDGAAWMGGSEAGDQANG
;
A
#
# COMPACT_ATOMS: atom_id res chain seq x y z
N MET A 1 13.29 -53.71 -19.29
CA MET A 1 14.00 -53.27 -18.08
C MET A 1 13.50 -51.88 -17.72
N GLY A 2 12.53 -51.76 -16.81
CA GLY A 2 12.01 -50.49 -16.32
C GLY A 2 12.29 -50.39 -14.82
N ALA A 3 13.24 -49.56 -14.43
CA ALA A 3 13.54 -49.34 -13.02
C ALA A 3 12.48 -48.40 -12.43
N GLU A 4 11.54 -48.96 -11.66
CA GLU A 4 10.62 -48.17 -10.85
C GLU A 4 11.43 -47.43 -9.78
N ARG A 5 11.67 -46.13 -10.00
CA ARG A 5 12.31 -45.26 -9.00
C ARG A 5 11.29 -44.99 -7.90
N LYS A 6 11.42 -45.72 -6.79
CA LYS A 6 10.66 -45.50 -5.56
C LYS A 6 11.06 -44.14 -4.98
N LEU A 7 10.19 -43.14 -5.11
CA LEU A 7 10.38 -41.82 -4.50
C LEU A 7 10.14 -41.96 -2.99
N THR A 8 11.19 -41.83 -2.19
CA THR A 8 11.09 -41.80 -0.73
C THR A 8 10.56 -40.43 -0.33
N ILE A 9 9.29 -40.37 0.07
CA ILE A 9 8.68 -39.14 0.61
C ILE A 9 8.97 -39.12 2.11
N GLU A 10 9.93 -38.30 2.53
CA GLU A 10 10.15 -38.01 3.95
C GLU A 10 9.22 -36.87 4.39
N VAL A 11 8.27 -37.20 5.27
CA VAL A 11 7.40 -36.20 5.91
C VAL A 11 8.17 -35.62 7.09
N GLN A 12 8.62 -34.37 6.97
CA GLN A 12 9.27 -33.65 8.07
C GLN A 12 8.23 -33.21 9.13
N PRO A 13 8.66 -33.08 10.40
CA PRO A 13 7.80 -32.59 11.47
C PRO A 13 7.28 -31.18 11.16
N GLU A 14 6.06 -30.91 11.64
CA GLU A 14 5.39 -29.62 11.48
C GLU A 14 6.20 -28.53 12.19
N ILE A 15 6.60 -27.50 11.44
CA ILE A 15 7.38 -26.40 12.01
C ILE A 15 6.39 -25.42 12.60
N ALA A 16 6.46 -25.25 13.91
CA ALA A 16 5.59 -24.34 14.63
C ALA A 16 5.82 -22.89 14.17
N LYS A 17 4.75 -22.12 14.04
CA LYS A 17 4.81 -20.68 13.79
C LYS A 17 5.60 -20.02 14.92
N PRO A 18 6.57 -19.13 14.63
CA PRO A 18 7.32 -18.42 15.65
C PRO A 18 6.39 -17.75 16.66
N SER A 19 6.72 -17.83 17.95
CA SER A 19 5.94 -17.25 19.05
C SER A 19 5.74 -15.74 18.94
N ASP A 20 6.59 -15.02 18.21
CA ASP A 20 6.40 -13.59 17.95
C ASP A 20 5.27 -13.30 16.95
N LEU A 21 4.94 -14.27 16.10
CA LEU A 21 3.90 -14.19 15.08
C LEU A 21 2.52 -14.66 15.58
N THR A 22 2.42 -15.17 16.82
CA THR A 22 1.16 -15.61 17.43
C THR A 22 0.39 -14.44 18.07
N ARG A 23 1.05 -13.29 18.29
CA ARG A 23 0.45 -12.05 18.85
C ARG A 23 -0.37 -11.22 17.85
N GLY A 24 -0.78 -11.82 16.72
CA GLY A 24 -1.45 -11.15 15.60
C GLY A 24 -0.55 -10.96 14.38
N THR A 25 -1.14 -10.69 13.22
CA THR A 25 -0.38 -10.35 12.00
C THR A 25 0.21 -8.95 12.17
N PRO A 26 1.55 -8.79 12.22
CA PRO A 26 2.15 -7.46 12.31
C PRO A 26 1.86 -6.70 11.02
N GLY A 27 1.29 -5.49 11.12
CA GLY A 27 0.91 -4.72 9.95
C GLY A 27 -0.43 -4.02 10.12
N HIS A 28 -0.79 -3.22 9.12
CA HIS A 28 -2.06 -2.55 9.01
C HIS A 28 -2.94 -3.26 7.98
N ALA A 29 -4.26 -3.17 8.14
CA ALA A 29 -5.20 -3.76 7.21
C ALA A 29 -5.10 -3.09 5.84
N ILE A 30 -5.02 -3.92 4.79
CA ILE A 30 -5.14 -3.47 3.40
C ILE A 30 -6.63 -3.51 3.06
N PRO A 31 -7.20 -2.46 2.43
CA PRO A 31 -8.59 -2.47 2.00
C PRO A 31 -8.89 -3.71 1.15
N GLU A 32 -10.00 -4.40 1.43
CA GLU A 32 -10.38 -5.62 0.69
C GLU A 32 -10.75 -5.34 -0.77
N SER A 33 -11.34 -4.17 -1.02
CA SER A 33 -11.58 -3.64 -2.36
C SER A 33 -10.35 -2.87 -2.85
N PRO A 34 -9.74 -3.23 -3.99
CA PRO A 34 -8.65 -2.46 -4.55
C PRO A 34 -9.13 -1.04 -4.89
N PRO A 35 -8.34 0.01 -4.58
CA PRO A 35 -8.69 1.37 -4.97
C PRO A 35 -8.69 1.48 -6.49
N GLU A 36 -9.68 2.16 -7.04
CA GLU A 36 -9.74 2.42 -8.49
C GLU A 36 -8.71 3.51 -8.83
N MET A 37 -7.77 3.18 -9.72
CA MET A 37 -6.76 4.11 -10.18
C MET A 37 -6.68 4.10 -11.70
N VAL A 38 -6.25 5.21 -12.31
CA VAL A 38 -6.28 5.37 -13.77
C VAL A 38 -4.96 5.87 -14.32
N GLY A 39 -4.56 5.32 -15.48
CA GLY A 39 -3.37 5.76 -16.21
C GLY A 39 -2.07 5.30 -15.55
N ILE A 40 -2.16 4.26 -14.73
CA ILE A 40 -1.06 3.65 -13.96
C ILE A 40 -0.79 2.21 -14.42
N ASP A 41 -1.43 1.75 -15.50
CA ASP A 41 -1.37 0.37 -15.98
C ASP A 41 0.06 -0.04 -16.33
N THR A 42 0.80 0.83 -17.04
CA THR A 42 2.19 0.58 -17.41
C THR A 42 3.10 0.46 -16.19
N LEU A 43 2.92 1.36 -15.22
CA LEU A 43 3.70 1.36 -13.97
C LEU A 43 3.36 0.13 -13.11
N THR A 44 2.09 -0.28 -13.09
CA THR A 44 1.64 -1.47 -12.38
C THR A 44 2.27 -2.72 -12.98
N ALA A 45 2.25 -2.85 -14.31
CA ALA A 45 2.89 -3.97 -15.01
C ALA A 45 4.41 -4.00 -14.79
N GLU A 46 5.07 -2.84 -14.79
CA GLU A 46 6.50 -2.72 -14.49
C GLU A 46 6.82 -3.15 -13.05
N LEU A 47 6.04 -2.65 -12.08
CA LEU A 47 6.15 -3.06 -10.67
C LEU A 47 5.95 -4.57 -10.50
N GLU A 48 4.93 -5.14 -11.14
CA GLU A 48 4.66 -6.59 -11.10
C GLU A 48 5.82 -7.40 -11.67
N SER A 49 6.35 -6.98 -12.82
CA SER A 49 7.52 -7.63 -13.43
C SER A 49 8.73 -7.60 -12.49
N HIS A 50 9.04 -6.44 -11.89
CA HIS A 50 10.19 -6.30 -11.00
C HIS A 50 10.01 -7.12 -9.70
N LEU A 51 8.82 -7.11 -9.11
CA LEU A 51 8.50 -7.92 -7.93
C LEU A 51 8.50 -9.42 -8.25
N ALA A 52 8.14 -9.80 -9.48
CA ALA A 52 8.21 -11.18 -9.94
C ALA A 52 9.66 -11.68 -10.11
N HIS A 53 10.63 -10.79 -10.32
CA HIS A 53 12.05 -11.13 -10.36
C HIS A 53 12.75 -11.01 -8.98
N SER A 54 11.95 -10.94 -7.90
CA SER A 54 12.44 -10.79 -6.52
C SER A 54 13.33 -9.56 -6.34
N SER A 55 12.98 -8.46 -7.02
CA SER A 55 13.63 -7.16 -6.89
C SER A 55 12.89 -6.29 -5.88
N SER A 56 13.62 -5.75 -4.91
CA SER A 56 13.07 -4.77 -3.97
C SER A 56 12.96 -3.40 -4.64
N ILE A 57 11.82 -2.73 -4.49
CA ILE A 57 11.47 -1.52 -5.24
C ILE A 57 11.20 -0.35 -4.29
N LEU A 58 11.65 0.84 -4.66
CA LEU A 58 11.26 2.11 -4.06
C LEU A 58 10.36 2.88 -5.02
N LEU A 59 9.11 3.03 -4.63
CA LEU A 59 8.14 3.88 -5.30
C LEU A 59 8.25 5.31 -4.78
N THR A 60 8.68 6.23 -5.64
CA THR A 60 8.80 7.66 -5.35
C THR A 60 7.67 8.45 -5.99
N GLY A 61 7.37 9.64 -5.48
CA GLY A 61 6.36 10.52 -6.09
C GLY A 61 5.88 11.62 -5.13
N GLY A 62 5.40 12.72 -5.69
CA GLY A 62 4.93 13.87 -4.91
C GLY A 62 3.82 13.53 -3.90
N LEU A 63 3.55 14.44 -2.95
CA LEU A 63 2.39 14.30 -2.08
C LEU A 63 1.12 14.26 -2.93
N GLY A 64 0.18 13.37 -2.58
CA GLY A 64 -1.07 13.23 -3.32
C GLY A 64 -0.95 12.55 -4.69
N SER A 65 0.22 12.01 -5.07
CA SER A 65 0.35 11.26 -6.32
C SER A 65 -0.33 9.88 -6.32
N GLY A 66 -0.77 9.40 -5.15
CA GLY A 66 -1.46 8.12 -5.00
C GLY A 66 -0.55 6.93 -4.72
N LYS A 67 0.66 7.13 -4.14
CA LYS A 67 1.61 6.05 -3.81
C LYS A 67 0.99 4.97 -2.92
N THR A 68 0.35 5.35 -1.81
CA THR A 68 -0.32 4.42 -0.89
C THR A 68 -1.46 3.68 -1.59
N SER A 69 -2.24 4.38 -2.43
CA SER A 69 -3.30 3.76 -3.24
C SER A 69 -2.73 2.74 -4.24
N LEU A 70 -1.60 3.07 -4.89
CA LEU A 70 -0.90 2.14 -5.78
C LEU A 70 -0.41 0.91 -5.03
N ALA A 71 0.18 1.11 -3.85
CA ALA A 71 0.65 0.02 -3.01
C ALA A 71 -0.50 -0.90 -2.58
N HIS A 72 -1.67 -0.35 -2.22
CA HIS A 72 -2.87 -1.13 -1.91
C HIS A 72 -3.47 -1.86 -3.11
N LEU A 73 -3.47 -1.23 -4.29
CA LEU A 73 -3.91 -1.86 -5.53
C LEU A 73 -3.01 -3.04 -5.87
N LEU A 74 -1.69 -2.81 -5.89
CA LEU A 74 -0.70 -3.82 -6.20
C LEU A 74 -0.74 -4.96 -5.18
N ALA A 75 -0.94 -4.65 -3.90
CA ALA A 75 -1.16 -5.66 -2.87
C ALA A 75 -2.35 -6.54 -3.20
N ASN A 76 -3.53 -5.96 -3.42
CA ASN A 76 -4.72 -6.75 -3.74
C ASN A 76 -4.55 -7.58 -5.01
N LYS A 77 -3.89 -7.03 -6.04
CA LYS A 77 -3.63 -7.72 -7.29
C LYS A 77 -2.69 -8.91 -7.13
N LEU A 78 -1.52 -8.71 -6.51
CA LEU A 78 -0.54 -9.78 -6.26
C LEU A 78 -1.09 -10.87 -5.32
N ARG A 79 -1.92 -10.50 -4.35
CA ARG A 79 -2.59 -11.46 -3.46
C ARG A 79 -3.56 -12.35 -4.23
N ARG A 80 -4.33 -11.79 -5.17
CA ARG A 80 -5.35 -12.53 -5.94
C ARG A 80 -4.78 -13.31 -7.11
N GLU A 81 -3.87 -12.71 -7.87
CA GLU A 81 -3.36 -13.27 -9.13
C GLU A 81 -2.13 -14.16 -8.93
N HIS A 82 -1.28 -13.83 -7.95
CA HIS A 82 0.00 -14.51 -7.73
C HIS A 82 0.14 -15.14 -6.35
N LEU A 83 -0.92 -15.10 -5.53
CA LEU A 83 -0.98 -15.70 -4.19
C LEU A 83 0.14 -15.24 -3.25
N TYR A 84 0.64 -14.00 -3.41
CA TYR A 84 1.64 -13.45 -2.50
C TYR A 84 1.05 -13.31 -1.10
N ASN A 85 1.83 -13.69 -0.09
CA ASN A 85 1.54 -13.27 1.27
C ASN A 85 1.92 -11.80 1.43
N ILE A 86 1.00 -10.95 1.88
CA ILE A 86 1.24 -9.50 1.90
C ILE A 86 1.14 -8.96 3.30
N THR A 87 2.23 -8.30 3.71
CA THR A 87 2.34 -7.58 4.97
C THR A 87 2.50 -6.10 4.65
N TYR A 88 1.51 -5.28 5.03
CA TYR A 88 1.56 -3.83 4.83
C TYR A 88 1.82 -3.12 6.15
N PHE A 89 2.73 -2.15 6.15
CA PHE A 89 3.08 -1.39 7.34
C PHE A 89 3.29 0.09 7.00
N SER A 90 2.56 0.97 7.69
CA SER A 90 2.79 2.41 7.58
C SER A 90 3.91 2.83 8.52
N CYS A 91 5.00 3.36 7.97
CA CYS A 91 6.14 3.83 8.76
C CYS A 91 5.78 5.02 9.65
N ARG A 92 4.72 5.76 9.35
CA ARG A 92 4.25 6.90 10.16
C ARG A 92 3.92 6.52 11.60
N THR A 93 3.47 5.29 11.85
CA THR A 93 3.08 4.87 13.21
C THR A 93 4.28 4.63 14.13
N LEU A 94 5.48 4.49 13.56
CA LEU A 94 6.73 4.34 14.33
C LEU A 94 7.47 5.66 14.53
N VAL A 95 6.94 6.76 13.99
CA VAL A 95 7.57 8.07 14.06
C VAL A 95 6.84 8.87 15.12
N THR A 96 7.16 8.59 16.38
CA THR A 96 6.83 9.48 17.51
C THR A 96 8.12 9.84 18.24
N ASP A 97 8.22 11.04 18.79
CA ASP A 97 9.46 11.50 19.45
C ASP A 97 9.86 10.63 20.65
N GLU A 98 8.92 9.86 21.21
CA GLU A 98 9.15 8.96 22.34
C GLU A 98 9.51 7.51 21.93
N THR A 99 9.38 7.16 20.65
CA THR A 99 9.68 5.78 20.20
C THR A 99 11.18 5.48 20.27
N ARG A 100 11.52 4.48 21.08
CA ARG A 100 12.89 3.97 21.19
C ARG A 100 13.26 3.20 19.92
N VAL A 101 14.52 3.30 19.51
CA VAL A 101 15.07 2.53 18.37
C VAL A 101 14.90 1.02 18.58
N SER A 102 14.87 0.54 19.83
CA SER A 102 14.55 -0.85 20.16
C SER A 102 13.14 -1.26 19.70
N THR A 103 12.13 -0.42 19.93
CA THR A 103 10.75 -0.69 19.51
C THR A 103 10.60 -0.71 18.00
N ILE A 104 11.33 0.17 17.30
CA ILE A 104 11.40 0.19 15.84
C ILE A 104 12.01 -1.12 15.34
N ARG A 105 13.14 -1.55 15.93
CA ARG A 105 13.79 -2.84 15.62
C ARG A 105 12.83 -4.01 15.79
N GLU A 106 12.19 -4.13 16.95
CA GLU A 106 11.27 -5.23 17.24
C GLU A 106 10.07 -5.24 16.29
N THR A 107 9.58 -4.06 15.89
CA THR A 107 8.46 -3.96 14.95
C THR A 107 8.86 -4.35 13.54
N LEU A 108 9.99 -3.84 13.04
CA LEU A 108 10.51 -4.23 11.73
C LEU A 108 10.84 -5.73 11.69
N GLN A 109 11.47 -6.28 12.73
CA GLN A 109 11.73 -7.72 12.82
C GLN A 109 10.44 -8.54 12.77
N ARG A 110 9.38 -8.11 13.45
CA ARG A 110 8.07 -8.78 13.36
C ARG A 110 7.46 -8.67 11.96
N VAL A 111 7.48 -7.50 11.33
CA VAL A 111 6.95 -7.27 9.98
C VAL A 111 7.66 -8.15 8.94
N PHE A 112 9.00 -8.12 8.91
CA PHE A 112 9.77 -8.95 7.99
C PHE A 112 9.71 -10.44 8.34
N GLY A 113 9.65 -10.79 9.63
CA GLY A 113 9.43 -12.16 10.10
C GLY A 113 8.09 -12.73 9.66
N ALA A 114 7.03 -11.92 9.65
CA ALA A 114 5.73 -12.30 9.10
C ALA A 114 5.77 -12.51 7.59
N GLY A 115 6.46 -11.63 6.85
CA GLY A 115 6.74 -11.83 5.44
C GLY A 115 7.48 -13.15 5.17
N ALA A 116 8.57 -13.40 5.89
CA ALA A 116 9.36 -14.63 5.74
C ALA A 116 8.56 -15.89 6.06
N TRP A 117 7.73 -15.87 7.10
CA TRP A 117 6.81 -16.97 7.40
C TRP A 117 5.78 -17.18 6.29
N GLY A 118 5.21 -16.09 5.78
CA GLY A 118 4.27 -16.11 4.66
C GLY A 118 4.90 -16.70 3.39
N ALA A 119 6.15 -16.34 3.10
CA ALA A 119 6.89 -16.87 1.97
C ALA A 119 7.20 -18.37 2.13
N ARG A 120 7.39 -18.87 3.35
CA ARG A 120 7.57 -20.30 3.59
C ARG A 120 6.33 -21.13 3.22
N LEU A 121 5.14 -20.59 3.46
CA LEU A 121 3.87 -21.26 3.19
C LEU A 121 3.46 -21.14 1.72
N GLY A 122 3.59 -19.95 1.13
CA GLY A 122 3.13 -19.63 -0.23
C GLY A 122 4.22 -19.49 -1.29
N GLY A 123 5.48 -19.74 -0.93
CA GLY A 123 6.65 -19.54 -1.78
C GLY A 123 7.07 -18.08 -1.98
N ARG A 124 6.15 -17.12 -1.78
CA ARG A 124 6.39 -15.69 -2.05
C ARG A 124 5.70 -14.80 -1.04
N ALA A 125 6.39 -13.74 -0.59
CA ALA A 125 5.79 -12.70 0.22
C ALA A 125 6.23 -11.30 -0.22
N LEU A 126 5.32 -10.35 -0.03
CA LEU A 126 5.55 -8.92 -0.23
C LEU A 126 5.43 -8.20 1.11
N VAL A 127 6.50 -7.53 1.52
CA VAL A 127 6.49 -6.58 2.62
C VAL A 127 6.38 -5.19 2.02
N ILE A 128 5.36 -4.44 2.40
CA ILE A 128 5.14 -3.06 1.96
C ILE A 128 5.42 -2.13 3.14
N LEU A 129 6.39 -1.22 2.97
CA LEU A 129 6.69 -0.15 3.92
C LEU A 129 6.25 1.18 3.31
N ASP A 130 5.19 1.76 3.84
CA ASP A 130 4.63 3.02 3.33
C ASP A 130 5.23 4.24 4.05
N ASP A 131 5.65 5.25 3.29
CA ASP A 131 6.28 6.49 3.73
C ASP A 131 7.58 6.26 4.54
N ILE A 132 8.54 5.53 3.94
CA ILE A 132 9.83 5.22 4.57
C ILE A 132 10.69 6.46 4.85
N ASP A 133 10.43 7.55 4.14
CA ASP A 133 11.05 8.86 4.33
C ASP A 133 10.71 9.49 5.69
N LYS A 134 9.63 9.04 6.35
CA LYS A 134 9.31 9.44 7.73
C LYS A 134 10.14 8.72 8.76
N LEU A 135 10.48 7.45 8.51
CA LEU A 135 11.27 6.63 9.43
C LEU A 135 12.78 6.87 9.26
N CYS A 136 13.22 7.08 8.02
CA CYS A 136 14.62 7.27 7.65
C CYS A 136 14.78 8.57 6.84
N PRO A 137 14.54 9.76 7.44
CA PRO A 137 14.68 11.03 6.74
C PRO A 137 16.14 11.29 6.33
N VAL A 138 16.33 11.99 5.21
CA VAL A 138 17.64 12.46 4.76
C VAL A 138 18.31 13.32 5.83
N GLU A 139 19.63 13.15 5.99
CA GLU A 139 20.43 13.99 6.88
C GLU A 139 20.51 15.41 6.29
N THR A 140 20.09 16.41 7.07
CA THR A 140 20.22 17.81 6.68
C THR A 140 21.20 18.52 7.61
N GLU A 141 22.07 19.35 7.03
CA GLU A 141 23.09 20.10 7.77
C GLU A 141 22.47 21.13 8.75
N LEU A 142 21.22 21.54 8.50
CA LEU A 142 20.49 22.54 9.30
C LEU A 142 19.82 21.93 10.55
N GLN A 143 19.70 20.60 10.65
CA GLN A 143 19.21 19.93 11.85
C GLN A 143 20.38 19.57 12.77
N VAL A 144 20.70 20.52 13.66
CA VAL A 144 21.69 20.35 14.73
C VAL A 144 21.04 19.56 15.88
N GLY A 145 21.26 18.24 15.97
CA GLY A 145 20.71 17.43 17.08
C GLY A 145 20.86 15.91 16.96
N ASN A 146 20.39 15.21 18.00
CA ASN A 146 20.38 13.74 18.16
C ASN A 146 19.55 12.99 17.08
N ASP A 147 18.74 13.71 16.30
CA ASP A 147 17.86 13.13 15.28
C ASP A 147 18.60 12.60 14.05
N ASN A 148 19.72 13.20 13.66
CA ASN A 148 20.54 12.70 12.54
C ASN A 148 21.16 11.34 12.90
N GLY A 149 21.68 11.20 14.12
CA GLY A 149 22.21 9.94 14.64
C GLY A 149 21.14 8.84 14.71
N ARG A 150 19.93 9.21 15.18
CA ARG A 150 18.77 8.31 15.22
C ARG A 150 18.35 7.86 13.82
N SER A 151 18.18 8.78 12.86
CA SER A 151 17.81 8.46 11.47
C SER A 151 18.81 7.50 10.84
N ARG A 152 20.11 7.76 11.01
CA ARG A 152 21.17 6.86 10.52
C ARG A 152 21.10 5.48 11.15
N GLN A 153 20.96 5.40 12.48
CA GLN A 153 20.85 4.12 13.18
C GLN A 153 19.63 3.31 12.73
N VAL A 154 18.48 3.96 12.55
CA VAL A 154 17.25 3.31 12.04
C VAL A 154 17.42 2.89 10.59
N SER A 155 18.12 3.68 9.78
CA SER A 155 18.43 3.34 8.38
C SER A 155 19.33 2.10 8.28
N GLU A 156 20.42 2.06 9.06
CA GLU A 156 21.33 0.90 9.14
C GLU A 156 20.60 -0.36 9.62
N LEU A 157 19.72 -0.19 10.61
CA LEU A 157 18.87 -1.25 11.12
C LEU A 157 17.92 -1.80 10.05
N LEU A 158 17.20 -0.94 9.34
CA LEU A 158 16.33 -1.34 8.23
C LEU A 158 17.12 -2.09 7.17
N CYS A 159 18.31 -1.59 6.80
CA CYS A 159 19.20 -2.26 5.85
C CYS A 159 19.60 -3.66 6.30
N SER A 160 19.96 -3.82 7.58
CA SER A 160 20.35 -5.11 8.14
C SER A 160 19.18 -6.11 8.11
N ILE A 161 17.99 -5.70 8.53
CA ILE A 161 16.79 -6.54 8.55
C ILE A 161 16.38 -6.91 7.12
N ALA A 162 16.33 -5.93 6.21
CA ALA A 162 15.95 -6.18 4.83
C ALA A 162 16.94 -7.13 4.13
N LYS A 163 18.26 -7.01 4.37
CA LYS A 163 19.25 -7.96 3.83
C LYS A 163 19.09 -9.37 4.38
N GLN A 164 18.74 -9.50 5.65
CA GLN A 164 18.50 -10.79 6.29
C GLN A 164 17.27 -11.49 5.73
N HIS A 165 16.20 -10.74 5.44
CA HIS A 165 14.91 -11.31 5.07
C HIS A 165 14.59 -11.29 3.57
N CYS A 166 15.14 -10.35 2.78
CA CYS A 166 14.87 -10.20 1.34
C CYS A 166 16.00 -10.80 0.48
N SER A 167 16.36 -12.06 0.76
CA SER A 167 17.29 -12.82 -0.07
C SER A 167 16.53 -13.54 -1.19
N ARG A 168 17.25 -13.98 -2.24
CA ARG A 168 16.64 -14.77 -3.32
C ARG A 168 16.04 -16.09 -2.79
N ASP A 169 16.63 -16.66 -1.75
CA ASP A 169 16.25 -17.96 -1.21
C ASP A 169 15.04 -17.91 -0.27
N THR A 170 14.75 -16.74 0.30
CA THR A 170 13.65 -16.55 1.27
C THR A 170 12.32 -16.22 0.62
N GLY A 171 12.32 -15.79 -0.65
CA GLY A 171 11.09 -15.45 -1.38
C GLY A 171 10.38 -14.19 -0.90
N VAL A 172 11.00 -13.38 -0.02
CA VAL A 172 10.44 -12.12 0.47
C VAL A 172 10.95 -10.97 -0.40
N VAL A 173 10.01 -10.13 -0.85
CA VAL A 173 10.30 -8.94 -1.64
C VAL A 173 9.81 -7.69 -0.89
N LEU A 174 10.54 -6.59 -1.01
CA LEU A 174 10.19 -5.32 -0.36
C LEU A 174 9.67 -4.31 -1.39
N LEU A 175 8.52 -3.70 -1.09
CA LEU A 175 8.05 -2.48 -1.73
C LEU A 175 8.07 -1.34 -0.71
N ALA A 176 8.93 -0.36 -0.91
CA ALA A 176 8.95 0.84 -0.10
C ALA A 176 8.31 2.01 -0.85
N THR A 177 7.63 2.91 -0.16
CA THR A 177 7.16 4.18 -0.75
C THR A 177 7.84 5.37 -0.07
N ALA A 178 8.16 6.40 -0.84
CA ALA A 178 8.73 7.65 -0.33
C ALA A 178 8.28 8.85 -1.18
N GLN A 179 8.41 10.06 -0.66
CA GLN A 179 8.14 11.26 -1.43
C GLN A 179 9.13 11.42 -2.60
N ALA A 180 10.42 11.29 -2.33
CA ALA A 180 11.49 11.39 -3.32
C ALA A 180 12.66 10.48 -2.94
N LYS A 181 13.51 10.14 -3.91
CA LYS A 181 14.74 9.38 -3.62
C LYS A 181 15.63 10.14 -2.64
N GLU A 182 15.69 11.46 -2.80
CA GLU A 182 16.50 12.40 -2.03
C GLU A 182 15.93 12.69 -0.64
N SER A 183 14.68 12.29 -0.38
CA SER A 183 14.04 12.46 0.94
C SER A 183 14.39 11.36 1.93
N VAL A 184 14.99 10.26 1.46
CA VAL A 184 15.37 9.10 2.25
C VAL A 184 16.86 9.15 2.57
N ASN A 185 17.25 8.67 3.75
CA ASN A 185 18.66 8.55 4.12
C ASN A 185 19.46 7.74 3.09
N ASN A 186 20.65 8.24 2.75
CA ASN A 186 21.56 7.64 1.76
C ASN A 186 21.98 6.20 2.10
N VAL A 187 21.96 5.80 3.38
CA VAL A 187 22.25 4.42 3.81
C VAL A 187 21.22 3.43 3.26
N VAL A 188 19.95 3.81 3.16
CA VAL A 188 18.89 2.93 2.61
C VAL A 188 19.07 2.76 1.10
N ILE A 189 19.38 3.85 0.41
CA ILE A 189 19.59 3.86 -1.04
C ILE A 189 20.90 3.13 -1.42
N GLY A 190 22.01 3.45 -0.75
CA GLY A 190 23.33 2.86 -0.98
C GLY A 190 23.50 1.46 -0.40
N GLY A 191 22.63 1.06 0.53
CA GLY A 191 22.68 -0.25 1.19
C GLY A 191 22.21 -1.42 0.34
N HIS A 192 21.82 -1.21 -0.93
CA HIS A 192 21.20 -2.21 -1.82
C HIS A 192 19.93 -2.85 -1.25
N VAL A 193 19.24 -2.16 -0.33
CA VAL A 193 17.92 -2.58 0.17
C VAL A 193 16.88 -2.53 -0.95
N VAL A 194 17.05 -1.54 -1.82
CA VAL A 194 16.24 -1.30 -3.01
C VAL A 194 17.14 -1.45 -4.22
N ARG A 195 16.70 -2.22 -5.22
CA ARG A 195 17.39 -2.39 -6.49
C ARG A 195 16.84 -1.48 -7.57
N ASP A 196 15.52 -1.25 -7.56
CA ASP A 196 14.83 -0.44 -8.56
C ASP A 196 14.12 0.75 -7.92
N ILE A 197 14.26 1.93 -8.53
CA ILE A 197 13.55 3.14 -8.11
C ILE A 197 12.61 3.53 -9.23
N LEU A 198 11.31 3.52 -8.95
CA LEU A 198 10.27 3.92 -9.89
C LEU A 198 9.62 5.22 -9.42
N THR A 199 9.38 6.13 -10.34
CA THR A 199 8.76 7.42 -10.03
C THR A 199 7.33 7.47 -10.53
N LEU A 200 6.39 7.55 -9.59
CA LEU A 200 5.00 7.85 -9.84
C LEU A 200 4.87 9.32 -10.21
N LYS A 201 4.83 9.58 -11.52
CA LYS A 201 4.63 10.92 -12.07
C LYS A 201 3.21 11.40 -11.79
N ALA A 202 3.05 12.71 -11.64
CA ALA A 202 1.73 13.32 -11.59
C ALA A 202 0.92 12.95 -12.85
N PRO A 203 -0.39 12.68 -12.72
CA PRO A 203 -1.21 12.30 -13.85
C PRO A 203 -1.16 13.39 -14.93
N ASN A 204 -0.97 12.97 -16.19
CA ASN A 204 -0.96 13.86 -17.34
C ASN A 204 -2.36 14.46 -17.60
N LYS A 205 -2.52 15.34 -18.60
CA LYS A 205 -3.82 15.99 -18.90
C LYS A 205 -4.96 14.98 -19.06
N ASP A 206 -4.68 13.85 -19.72
CA ASP A 206 -5.64 12.76 -19.87
C ASP A 206 -5.89 11.98 -18.58
N GLY A 207 -4.86 11.74 -17.77
CA GLY A 207 -4.97 11.14 -16.45
C GLY A 207 -5.81 12.00 -15.51
N ARG A 208 -5.62 13.32 -15.50
CA ARG A 208 -6.44 14.26 -14.70
C ARG A 208 -7.91 14.22 -15.11
N ARG A 209 -8.19 14.18 -16.42
CA ARG A 209 -9.56 14.03 -16.94
C ARG A 209 -10.17 12.71 -16.47
N LYS A 210 -9.45 11.59 -16.58
CA LYS A 210 -9.95 10.28 -16.13
C LYS A 210 -10.17 10.21 -14.61
N VAL A 211 -9.28 10.81 -13.81
CA VAL A 211 -9.47 10.93 -12.36
C VAL A 211 -10.73 11.73 -12.04
N LEU A 212 -10.96 12.85 -12.73
CA LEU A 212 -12.19 13.64 -12.57
C LEU A 212 -13.44 12.84 -12.99
N GLU A 213 -13.39 12.11 -14.11
CA GLU A 213 -14.48 11.23 -14.55
C GLU A 213 -14.82 10.18 -13.48
N LEU A 214 -13.83 9.55 -12.83
CA LEU A 214 -14.05 8.62 -11.73
C LEU A 214 -14.70 9.28 -10.52
N LEU A 215 -14.18 10.44 -10.09
CA LEU A 215 -14.72 11.15 -8.93
C LEU A 215 -16.16 11.62 -9.15
N VAL A 216 -16.50 12.03 -10.37
CA VAL A 216 -17.88 12.39 -10.76
C VAL A 216 -18.78 11.15 -10.72
N ARG A 217 -18.34 10.02 -11.28
CA ARG A 217 -19.11 8.75 -11.24
C ARG A 217 -19.38 8.29 -9.82
N GLN A 218 -18.40 8.39 -8.92
CA GLN A 218 -18.58 8.05 -7.51
C GLN A 218 -19.62 8.95 -6.85
N LYS A 219 -19.56 10.27 -7.09
CA LYS A 219 -20.55 11.22 -6.56
C LYS A 219 -21.97 11.01 -7.11
N ASP A 220 -22.11 10.62 -8.37
CA ASP A 220 -23.42 10.33 -8.95
C ASP A 220 -23.98 8.98 -8.48
N ALA A 221 -23.12 8.03 -8.11
CA ALA A 221 -23.53 6.78 -7.47
C ALA A 221 -23.96 6.96 -6.00
N GLU A 222 -23.44 7.99 -5.31
CA GLU A 222 -23.77 8.33 -3.92
C GLU A 222 -25.05 9.18 -3.76
N LYS A 223 -25.58 9.77 -4.85
CA LYS A 223 -26.86 10.48 -4.76
C LYS A 223 -27.99 9.48 -4.46
N PRO A 224 -28.76 9.65 -3.37
CA PRO A 224 -29.97 8.88 -3.19
C PRO A 224 -30.87 9.17 -4.37
N LYS A 225 -31.42 8.10 -4.97
CA LYS A 225 -32.46 8.20 -6.01
C LYS A 225 -33.66 8.92 -5.41
N HIS A 226 -33.68 10.26 -5.44
CA HIS A 226 -34.92 10.99 -5.29
C HIS A 226 -35.77 10.60 -6.50
N SER A 227 -36.74 9.73 -6.24
CA SER A 227 -37.83 9.44 -7.16
C SER A 227 -38.40 10.78 -7.61
N ARG A 228 -38.20 11.12 -8.88
CA ARG A 228 -39.06 12.09 -9.55
C ARG A 228 -40.43 11.44 -9.59
N SER A 229 -41.27 11.75 -8.60
CA SER A 229 -42.70 11.50 -8.70
C SER A 229 -43.20 12.31 -9.88
N HIS A 230 -43.48 11.61 -10.98
CA HIS A 230 -44.36 12.09 -12.04
C HIS A 230 -45.70 12.43 -11.38
N SER A 231 -46.00 13.72 -11.23
CA SER A 231 -47.35 14.17 -10.90
C SER A 231 -48.11 14.39 -12.21
N ASP A 232 -48.56 13.30 -12.81
CA ASP A 232 -49.72 13.34 -13.69
C ASP A 232 -50.97 13.25 -12.80
N GLY A 233 -51.75 14.33 -12.77
CA GLY A 233 -52.96 14.42 -11.95
C GLY A 233 -53.75 15.67 -12.30
N ALA A 234 -54.61 15.52 -13.30
CA ALA A 234 -55.43 16.56 -13.91
C ALA A 234 -56.55 17.12 -13.02
N ALA A 235 -57.09 18.24 -13.49
CA ALA A 235 -58.50 18.64 -13.44
C ALA A 235 -59.07 19.26 -12.16
N TRP A 236 -59.04 20.59 -12.05
CA TRP A 236 -60.12 21.38 -11.41
C TRP A 236 -60.32 22.70 -12.19
N MET A 237 -61.17 22.65 -13.22
CA MET A 237 -61.87 23.81 -13.79
C MET A 237 -63.35 23.65 -13.41
N GLY A 238 -63.92 24.67 -12.76
CA GLY A 238 -65.34 24.71 -12.40
C GLY A 238 -65.63 25.95 -11.57
N GLY A 239 -66.00 27.03 -12.25
CA GLY A 239 -66.31 28.31 -11.64
C GLY A 239 -67.64 28.34 -10.89
N SER A 240 -67.85 29.44 -10.16
CA SER A 240 -69.17 30.02 -9.90
C SER A 240 -68.97 31.50 -9.57
N GLU A 241 -69.53 32.35 -10.42
CA GLU A 241 -69.77 33.78 -10.22
C GLU A 241 -70.90 34.04 -9.19
N ALA A 242 -71.10 35.33 -8.89
CA ALA A 242 -72.07 36.00 -8.01
C ALA A 242 -71.57 36.11 -6.55
N GLY A 243 -71.27 37.30 -5.99
CA GLY A 243 -71.63 38.67 -6.31
C GLY A 243 -72.29 39.26 -5.07
N ASP A 244 -71.72 40.30 -4.46
CA ASP A 244 -72.51 41.40 -3.86
C ASP A 244 -71.64 42.62 -3.54
N GLN A 245 -72.31 43.77 -3.53
CA GLN A 245 -71.80 45.13 -3.58
C GLN A 245 -71.36 45.71 -2.23
N ALA A 246 -70.55 46.77 -2.34
CA ALA A 246 -70.56 48.02 -1.55
C ALA A 246 -70.48 47.96 -0.01
N ASN A 247 -69.49 48.66 0.56
CA ASN A 247 -69.61 50.06 1.02
C ASN A 247 -68.55 50.35 2.10
N GLY A 248 -67.89 51.51 2.04
CA GLY A 248 -66.97 52.01 3.08
C GLY A 248 -65.68 52.61 2.54
#